data_AF-A0A529MEU8-F1
#
_entry.id   AF-A0A529MEU8-F1
#
_cell.length_a   1.000
_cell.length_b   1.000
_cell.length_c   1.000
_cell.angle_alpha   90.00
_cell.angle_beta   90.00
_cell.angle_gamma   90.00
#
_symmetry.space_group_name_H-M   'P 1'
#
loop_
_entity.id
_entity.type
_entity.pdbx_description
1 polymer ?
#
loop_
_entity_poly.entity_id
_entity_poly.type
_entity_poly.pdbx_seq_one_letter_code
_entity_poly.pdbx_strand_id
1 'polypeptide(L)'
;GILQRPELSGEYMVQEDGTISVPLLGFIPVANRSTQQVQADLAETFEQLLGRKGLVNILSLERPPIYVLGPVKNPGSFKYAPGMTILH
;
A
#
# COMPACT_ATOMS: atom_id res chain seq x y z
N GLY A 1 7.80 -26.53 -2.27
CA GLY A 1 6.42 -26.01 -2.18
C GLY A 1 6.48 -24.52 -1.93
N ILE A 2 5.61 -23.74 -2.58
CA ILE A 2 5.50 -22.30 -2.34
C ILE A 2 4.87 -22.12 -0.95
N LEU A 3 5.62 -21.61 0.03
CA LEU A 3 5.06 -21.37 1.36
C LEU A 3 4.54 -19.95 1.42
N GLN A 4 3.22 -19.81 1.53
CA GLN A 4 2.59 -18.50 1.75
C GLN A 4 2.97 -17.97 3.15
N ARG A 5 3.01 -16.65 3.27
CA ARG A 5 3.29 -15.92 4.51
C ARG A 5 2.12 -14.98 4.81
N PRO A 6 0.99 -15.50 5.33
CA PRO A 6 -0.16 -14.66 5.66
C PRO A 6 0.21 -13.51 6.60
N GLU A 7 1.18 -13.73 7.48
CA GLU A 7 1.69 -12.75 8.44
C GLU A 7 2.46 -11.58 7.81
N LEU A 8 2.87 -11.70 6.55
CA LEU A 8 3.54 -10.66 5.75
C LEU A 8 2.68 -10.19 4.56
N SER A 9 1.48 -10.73 4.41
CA SER A 9 0.59 -10.47 3.28
C SER A 9 -0.57 -9.58 3.72
N GLY A 10 -0.92 -8.57 2.93
CA GLY A 10 -2.04 -7.68 3.24
C GLY A 10 -2.07 -6.42 2.37
N GLU A 11 -3.05 -5.57 2.64
CA GLU A 11 -3.09 -4.21 2.11
C GLU A 11 -2.20 -3.31 2.98
N TYR A 12 -1.27 -2.60 2.35
CA TYR A 12 -0.40 -1.65 3.02
C TYR A 12 -0.68 -0.24 2.51
N MET A 13 -0.86 0.70 3.43
CA MET A 13 -1.08 2.11 3.10
C MET A 13 0.26 2.83 3.03
N VAL A 14 0.46 3.62 1.97
CA VAL A 14 1.58 4.56 1.89
C VAL A 14 1.32 5.72 2.85
N GLN A 15 2.22 5.88 3.82
CA GLN A 15 2.17 6.95 4.82
C GLN A 15 2.61 8.30 4.24
N GLU A 16 2.42 9.38 5.00
CA GLU A 16 2.77 10.74 4.59
C GLU A 16 4.27 10.91 4.29
N ASP A 17 5.13 10.14 4.98
CA ASP A 17 6.57 10.12 4.77
C ASP A 17 7.01 9.28 3.55
N GLY A 18 6.05 8.68 2.82
CA GLY A 18 6.31 7.86 1.64
C GLY A 18 6.71 6.42 1.93
N THR A 19 6.50 5.93 3.16
CA THR A 19 6.82 4.55 3.56
C THR A 19 5.57 3.67 3.71
N ILE A 20 5.75 2.36 3.66
CA ILE A 20 4.77 1.36 4.12
C ILE A 20 5.30 0.65 5.36
N SER A 21 4.42 0.26 6.29
CA SER A 21 4.80 -0.56 7.44
C SER A 21 4.49 -2.03 7.16
N VAL A 22 5.51 -2.87 7.06
CA VAL A 22 5.38 -4.30 6.82
C VAL A 22 5.77 -5.07 8.09
N PRO A 23 4.92 -5.98 8.60
CA PRO A 23 5.24 -6.79 9.78
C PRO A 23 6.60 -7.46 9.65
N LEU A 24 7.37 -7.51 10.74
CA LEU A 24 8.73 -8.09 10.80
C LEU A 24 9.80 -7.39 9.94
N LEU A 25 9.43 -6.59 8.94
CA LEU A 25 10.35 -5.84 8.06
C LEU A 25 10.44 -4.35 8.41
N GLY A 26 9.49 -3.82 9.18
CA GLY A 26 9.46 -2.42 9.59
C GLY A 26 8.99 -1.49 8.48
N PHE A 27 9.58 -0.29 8.42
CA PHE A 27 9.20 0.75 7.47
C PHE A 27 10.00 0.63 6.17
N ILE A 28 9.31 0.62 5.04
CA ILE A 28 9.90 0.42 3.72
C ILE A 28 9.56 1.61 2.83
N PRO A 29 10.56 2.35 2.29
CA PRO A 29 10.32 3.48 1.42
C PRO A 29 9.81 3.02 0.04
N VAL A 30 8.68 3.58 -0.39
CA VAL A 30 8.03 3.24 -1.67
C VAL A 30 7.73 4.46 -2.55
N ALA A 31 7.76 5.67 -1.99
CA ALA A 31 7.55 6.89 -2.75
C ALA A 31 8.62 7.07 -3.86
N ASN A 32 8.19 7.56 -5.02
CA ASN A 32 9.02 7.76 -6.22
C ASN A 32 9.69 6.48 -6.76
N ARG A 33 9.20 5.30 -6.37
CA ARG A 33 9.69 4.01 -6.86
C ARG A 33 8.62 3.32 -7.70
N SER A 34 9.05 2.56 -8.71
CA SER A 34 8.14 1.69 -9.44
C SER A 34 7.79 0.46 -8.59
N THR A 35 6.63 -0.13 -8.86
CA THR A 35 6.17 -1.35 -8.19
C THR A 35 7.18 -2.50 -8.32
N GLN A 36 7.86 -2.59 -9.46
CA GLN A 36 8.89 -3.60 -9.74
C GLN A 36 10.14 -3.40 -8.87
N GLN A 37 10.56 -2.16 -8.65
CA GLN A 37 11.69 -1.84 -7.78
C GLN A 37 11.38 -2.22 -6.34
N VAL A 38 10.20 -1.83 -5.84
CA VAL A 38 9.76 -2.19 -4.48
C VAL A 38 9.67 -3.71 -4.32
N GLN A 39 9.15 -4.42 -5.33
CA GLN A 39 9.05 -5.88 -5.31
C GLN A 39 10.43 -6.56 -5.25
N ALA A 40 11.41 -6.07 -6.02
CA ALA A 40 12.77 -6.61 -6.03
C ALA A 40 13.44 -6.46 -4.66
N ASP A 41 13.41 -5.26 -4.08
CA ASP A 41 13.99 -5.00 -2.76
C ASP A 41 13.34 -5.82 -1.65
N LEU A 42 12.01 -5.95 -1.69
CA LEU A 42 11.26 -6.76 -0.73
C LEU A 42 11.64 -8.24 -0.84
N ALA A 43 11.79 -8.76 -2.06
CA ALA A 43 12.20 -10.14 -2.28
C ALA A 43 13.61 -10.41 -1.75
N GLU A 44 14.55 -9.47 -1.96
CA GLU A 44 15.91 -9.55 -1.43
C GLU A 44 15.91 -9.50 0.11
N THR A 45 15.21 -8.53 0.71
CA THR A 45 15.10 -8.38 2.17
C THR A 45 14.51 -9.64 2.80
N PHE A 46 13.48 -10.22 2.17
CA PHE A 46 12.85 -11.46 2.62
C PHE A 46 13.81 -12.66 2.55
N GLU A 47 14.60 -12.78 1.47
CA GLU A 47 15.60 -13.84 1.33
C GLU A 47 16.68 -13.74 2.40
N GLN A 48 17.15 -12.54 2.72
CA GLN A 48 18.13 -12.29 3.78
C GLN A 48 17.61 -12.67 5.17
N LEU A 49 16.37 -12.31 5.50
CA LEU A 49 15.79 -12.57 6.82
C LEU A 49 15.37 -14.03 7.03
N LEU A 50 14.91 -14.71 5.99
CA LEU A 50 14.36 -16.07 6.08
C LEU A 50 15.29 -17.16 5.55
N GLY A 51 16.44 -16.78 5.00
CA GLY A 51 17.46 -17.70 4.47
C GLY A 51 17.01 -18.48 3.24
N ARG A 52 15.99 -18.01 2.51
CA ARG A 52 15.46 -18.67 1.32
C ARG A 52 14.64 -17.73 0.45
N LYS A 53 14.61 -18.02 -0.85
CA LYS A 53 13.81 -17.28 -1.84
C LYS A 53 12.32 -17.34 -1.53
N GLY A 54 11.69 -16.17 -1.52
CA GLY A 54 10.24 -16.00 -1.49
C GLY A 54 9.72 -15.41 -2.80
N LEU A 55 8.41 -15.55 -3.02
CA LEU A 55 7.72 -14.80 -4.06
C LEU A 55 7.03 -13.60 -3.42
N VAL A 56 7.37 -12.40 -3.90
CA VAL A 56 6.70 -11.16 -3.53
C VAL A 56 5.93 -10.68 -4.76
N ASN A 57 4.65 -10.38 -4.57
CA ASN A 57 3.80 -9.75 -5.58
C ASN A 57 3.19 -8.50 -4.98
N ILE A 58 3.22 -7.41 -5.72
CA ILE A 58 2.64 -6.13 -5.31
C ILE A 58 1.60 -5.72 -6.33
N LEU A 59 0.42 -5.34 -5.84
CA LEU A 59 -0.66 -4.78 -6.63
C LEU A 59 -0.96 -3.38 -6.10
N SER A 60 -0.98 -2.38 -6.98
CA SER A 60 -1.44 -1.05 -6.61
C SER A 60 -2.97 -1.08 -6.49
N LEU A 61 -3.48 -0.78 -5.29
CA LEU A 61 -4.90 -0.65 -5.03
C LEU A 61 -5.25 0.85 -5.02
N GLU A 62 -5.55 1.40 -6.20
CA GLU A 62 -6.10 2.75 -6.28
C GLU A 62 -7.62 2.70 -6.05
N ARG A 63 -8.08 3.32 -4.97
CA ARG A 63 -9.52 3.44 -4.72
C ARG A 63 -10.10 4.55 -5.61
N PRO A 64 -11.25 4.31 -6.27
CA PRO A 64 -11.87 5.33 -7.10
C PRO A 64 -12.25 6.56 -6.27
N PRO A 65 -12.19 7.77 -6.85
CA PRO A 65 -12.60 8.98 -6.15
C PRO A 65 -14.11 8.98 -5.86
N ILE A 66 -14.49 9.76 -4.84
CA ILE A 66 -15.89 10.09 -4.53
C ILE A 66 -16.26 11.38 -5.26
N TYR A 67 -17.48 11.48 -5.78
CA TYR A 67 -18.00 12.67 -6.43
C TYR A 67 -19.01 13.39 -5.53
N VAL A 68 -18.76 14.66 -5.25
CA VAL A 68 -19.68 15.52 -4.48
C VAL A 68 -20.38 16.47 -5.45
N LEU A 69 -21.71 16.40 -5.48
CA LEU A 69 -22.58 17.16 -6.38
C LEU A 69 -23.62 17.96 -5.57
N GLY A 70 -24.15 19.04 -6.14
CA GLY A 70 -25.24 19.85 -5.54
C GLY A 70 -24.76 21.20 -4.97
N PRO A 71 -25.61 21.89 -4.16
CA PRO A 71 -25.34 23.23 -3.64
C PRO A 71 -24.38 23.18 -2.45
N VAL A 72 -23.15 22.75 -2.70
CA VAL A 72 -22.04 22.76 -1.74
C VAL A 72 -21.01 23.81 -2.15
N LYS A 73 -20.18 24.26 -1.21
CA LYS A 73 -19.15 25.28 -1.49
C LYS A 73 -18.13 24.83 -2.55
N ASN A 74 -17.75 23.55 -2.53
CA ASN A 74 -16.75 22.98 -3.43
C ASN A 74 -17.24 21.63 -4.00
N PRO A 75 -18.01 21.62 -5.11
CA PRO A 75 -18.33 20.38 -5.80
C PRO A 75 -17.11 19.84 -6.55
N GLY A 76 -17.07 18.54 -6.81
CA GLY A 76 -15.96 17.93 -7.56
C GLY A 76 -15.65 16.49 -7.16
N SER A 77 -14.51 15.99 -7.65
CA SER A 77 -13.96 14.70 -7.25
C SER A 77 -13.03 14.84 -6.05
N PHE A 78 -13.14 13.90 -5.12
CA PHE A 78 -12.35 13.84 -3.91
C PHE A 78 -11.72 12.47 -3.79
N LYS A 79 -10.46 12.41 -3.35
CA LYS A 79 -9.81 11.12 -3.06
C LYS A 79 -10.58 10.41 -1.95
N TYR A 80 -10.82 9.12 -2.13
CA TYR A 80 -11.37 8.30 -1.07
C TYR A 80 -10.40 8.25 0.12
N ALA A 81 -10.90 8.50 1.32
CA ALA A 81 -10.18 8.22 2.56
C ALA A 81 -11.06 7.35 3.48
N PRO A 82 -10.52 6.29 4.10
CA PRO A 82 -11.24 5.51 5.10
C PRO A 82 -11.77 6.41 6.23
N GLY A 83 -13.01 6.18 6.67
CA GLY A 83 -13.64 6.95 7.75
C GLY A 83 -14.24 8.30 7.33
N MET A 84 -14.22 8.66 6.05
CA MET A 84 -15.01 9.79 5.55
C MET A 84 -16.50 9.56 5.85
N THR A 85 -17.13 10.58 6.43
CA THR A 85 -18.57 10.61 6.70
C THR A 85 -19.20 11.86 6.08
N ILE A 86 -20.50 11.79 5.87
CA ILE A 86 -21.28 12.98 5.52
C ILE A 86 -21.53 13.73 6.83
N LEU A 87 -21.07 14.98 6.90
CA LEU A 87 -21.45 15.88 7.98
C LEU A 87 -22.81 16.51 7.61
N HIS A 88 -23.81 16.34 8.48
CA HIS A 88 -25.15 16.92 8.36
C HIS A 88 -25.33 18.12 9.29
#